data_AF-A0A925VVI9-F1
#
_entry.id   AF-A0A925VVI9-F1
#
_cell.length_a   1.000
_cell.length_b   1.000
_cell.length_c   1.000
_cell.angle_alpha   90.00
_cell.angle_beta   90.00
_cell.angle_gamma   90.00
#
_symmetry.space_group_name_H-M   'P 1'
#
loop_
_entity.id
_entity.type
_entity.pdbx_description
1 polymer ?
#
loop_
_entity_poly.entity_id
_entity_poly.type
_entity_poly.pdbx_seq_one_letter_code
_entity_poly.pdbx_strand_id
1 'polypeptide(L)'
;MITADELAAPAVRIGDALEAVRRLRPRFLASRGSGSVRNANAGLVRVSVDGGPLQSVNFLSRMRPAEIAEIRFLNATDAAQRFGTASGSGAVMMVKTR
;
A
#
# COMPACT_ATOMS: atom_id res chain seq x y z
N MET A 1 6.16 -0.01 -8.56
CA MET A 1 5.49 1.26 -8.24
C MET A 1 4.30 1.44 -9.15
N ILE A 2 3.37 2.32 -8.78
CA ILE A 2 2.28 2.83 -9.59
C ILE A 2 2.48 4.34 -9.70
N THR A 3 2.51 4.87 -10.92
CA THR A 3 2.75 6.30 -11.15
C THR A 3 1.45 7.10 -11.24
N ALA A 4 1.58 8.43 -11.13
CA ALA A 4 0.48 9.37 -11.33
C ALA A 4 -0.24 9.18 -12.68
N ASP A 5 0.50 8.87 -13.75
CA ASP A 5 -0.08 8.63 -15.07
C ASP A 5 -0.92 7.34 -15.09
N GLU A 6 -0.45 6.28 -14.43
CA GLU A 6 -1.22 5.04 -14.27
C GLU A 6 -2.49 5.27 -13.43
N LEU A 7 -2.42 6.13 -12.41
CA LEU A 7 -3.58 6.51 -11.57
C LEU A 7 -4.55 7.47 -12.27
N ALA A 8 -4.06 8.26 -13.22
CA ALA A 8 -4.88 9.14 -14.06
C ALA A 8 -5.60 8.38 -15.19
N ALA A 9 -5.26 7.11 -15.42
CA ALA A 9 -5.88 6.30 -16.46
C ALA A 9 -7.41 6.22 -16.26
N PRO A 10 -8.22 6.39 -17.33
CA PRO A 10 -9.68 6.38 -17.22
C PRO A 10 -10.26 5.14 -16.53
N ALA A 11 -9.58 4.00 -16.67
CA ALA A 11 -9.98 2.72 -16.10
C ALA A 11 -9.93 2.64 -14.56
N VAL A 12 -9.22 3.57 -13.90
CA VAL A 12 -9.04 3.57 -12.44
C VAL A 12 -9.33 4.93 -11.79
N ARG A 13 -9.37 6.01 -12.58
CA ARG A 13 -9.55 7.40 -12.10
C ARG A 13 -10.85 7.67 -11.33
N ILE A 14 -11.94 6.97 -11.66
CA ILE A 14 -13.29 7.24 -11.14
C ILE A 14 -13.55 6.51 -9.80
N GLY A 15 -12.70 5.55 -9.44
CA GLY A 15 -12.85 4.73 -8.24
C GLY A 15 -12.02 5.23 -7.04
N ASP A 16 -11.75 4.32 -6.13
CA ASP A 16 -10.87 4.53 -4.99
C ASP A 16 -9.43 4.06 -5.29
N ALA A 17 -8.46 4.53 -4.48
CA ALA A 17 -7.07 4.13 -4.68
C ALA A 17 -6.87 2.62 -4.45
N LEU A 18 -7.71 1.99 -3.63
CA LEU A 18 -7.65 0.56 -3.37
C LEU A 18 -7.99 -0.26 -4.62
N GLU A 19 -9.04 0.12 -5.34
CA GLU A 19 -9.48 -0.49 -6.59
C GLU A 19 -8.46 -0.24 -7.71
N ALA A 20 -7.88 0.96 -7.76
CA ALA A 20 -6.77 1.26 -8.66
C ALA A 20 -5.59 0.29 -8.44
N VAL A 21 -5.19 0.07 -7.19
CA VAL A 21 -4.15 -0.91 -6.84
C VAL A 21 -4.58 -2.33 -7.20
N ARG A 22 -5.83 -2.73 -6.91
CA ARG A 22 -6.36 -4.06 -7.27
C ARG A 22 -6.30 -4.32 -8.77
N ARG A 23 -6.65 -3.32 -9.59
CA ARG A 23 -6.68 -3.43 -11.06
C ARG A 23 -5.27 -3.40 -11.66
N LEU A 24 -4.42 -2.47 -11.24
CA LEU A 24 -3.09 -2.26 -11.82
C LEU A 24 -2.05 -3.27 -11.32
N ARG A 25 -2.08 -3.57 -10.01
CA ARG A 25 -1.07 -4.37 -9.31
C ARG A 25 -1.72 -5.17 -8.16
N PRO A 26 -2.55 -6.18 -8.45
CA PRO A 26 -3.20 -7.00 -7.40
C PRO A 26 -2.18 -7.66 -6.46
N ARG A 27 -0.97 -7.96 -6.98
CA ARG A 27 0.15 -8.51 -6.22
C ARG A 27 0.64 -7.63 -5.06
N PHE A 28 0.34 -6.32 -5.05
CA PHE A 28 0.70 -5.44 -3.94
C PHE A 28 -0.16 -5.73 -2.70
N LEU A 29 -1.38 -6.23 -2.90
CA LEU A 29 -2.29 -6.59 -1.82
C LEU A 29 -2.07 -8.03 -1.36
N ALA A 30 -1.43 -8.85 -2.18
CA ALA A 30 -1.04 -10.20 -1.84
C ALA A 30 0.10 -10.16 -0.81
N SER A 31 -0.27 -10.20 0.47
CA SER A 31 0.66 -10.57 1.53
C SER A 31 1.17 -11.99 1.24
N ARG A 32 2.48 -12.15 1.05
CA ARG A 32 3.09 -13.48 1.14
C ARG A 32 3.05 -13.85 2.62
N GLY A 33 2.05 -14.65 2.99
CA GLY A 33 1.82 -15.11 4.36
C GLY A 33 3.07 -15.79 4.90
N SER A 34 3.88 -15.05 5.66
CA SER A 34 4.96 -15.63 6.44
C SER A 34 4.38 -16.16 7.74
N GLY A 35 3.77 -17.34 7.66
CA GLY A 35 3.89 -18.43 8.63
C GLY A 35 3.79 -18.12 10.14
N SER A 36 3.04 -17.12 10.57
CA SER A 36 2.96 -16.77 12.00
C SER A 36 1.56 -17.07 12.54
N VAL A 37 1.32 -18.36 12.78
CA VAL A 37 0.09 -18.91 13.42
C VAL A 37 -0.23 -18.25 14.77
N ARG A 38 0.71 -17.49 15.37
CA ARG A 38 0.55 -16.76 16.64
C ARG A 38 0.14 -15.29 16.53
N ASN A 39 0.22 -14.65 15.36
CA ASN A 39 -0.16 -13.24 15.19
C ASN A 39 -0.93 -13.03 13.88
N ALA A 40 -2.24 -12.90 13.96
CA ALA A 40 -3.13 -12.69 12.79
C ALA A 40 -2.79 -11.41 11.99
N ASN A 41 -2.04 -10.47 12.58
CA ASN A 41 -1.59 -9.24 11.94
C ASN A 41 -0.17 -9.32 11.36
N ALA A 42 0.58 -10.41 11.63
CA ALA A 42 1.95 -10.56 11.13
C ALA A 42 1.90 -10.84 9.61
N GLY A 43 2.48 -9.93 8.82
CA GLY A 43 2.52 -10.02 7.37
C GLY A 43 1.44 -9.22 6.62
N LEU A 44 0.47 -8.60 7.29
CA LEU A 44 -0.52 -7.77 6.60
C LEU A 44 0.12 -6.56 5.93
N VAL A 45 -0.35 -6.23 4.73
CA VAL A 45 0.12 -5.04 4.01
C VAL A 45 -0.41 -3.80 4.68
N ARG A 46 0.50 -2.90 5.08
CA ARG A 46 0.14 -1.59 5.66
C ARG A 46 0.36 -0.47 4.66
N VAL A 47 -0.21 0.69 4.95
CA VAL A 47 -0.11 1.88 4.10
C VAL A 47 0.49 3.03 4.91
N SER A 48 1.43 3.76 4.34
CA SER A 48 1.92 5.02 4.89
C SER A 48 1.72 6.10 3.85
N VAL A 49 1.09 7.20 4.23
CA VAL A 49 0.83 8.35 3.35
C VAL A 49 1.81 9.45 3.72
N ASP A 50 2.63 9.88 2.77
CA ASP A 50 3.65 10.93 2.92
C ASP A 50 4.62 10.73 4.10
N GLY A 51 4.89 9.46 4.45
CA GLY A 51 5.74 9.11 5.59
C GLY A 51 5.04 9.20 6.95
N GLY A 52 3.73 9.43 6.96
CA GLY A 52 2.89 9.39 8.15
C GLY A 52 2.74 7.99 8.76
N PRO A 53 1.90 7.87 9.81
CA PRO A 53 1.74 6.63 10.57
C PRO A 53 1.23 5.49 9.69
N LEU A 54 1.65 4.25 10.02
CA LEU A 54 1.22 3.05 9.32
C LEU A 54 -0.26 2.78 9.57
N GLN A 55 -1.04 2.84 8.51
CA GLN A 55 -2.47 2.56 8.49
C GLN A 55 -2.79 1.22 7.83
N SER A 56 -4.03 0.78 7.97
CA SER A 56 -4.55 -0.38 7.24
C SER A 56 -4.67 -0.08 5.75
N VAL A 57 -4.57 -1.12 4.92
CA VAL A 57 -4.81 -1.03 3.48
C VAL A 57 -6.19 -0.46 3.12
N ASN A 58 -7.17 -0.62 4.02
CA ASN A 58 -8.50 -0.03 3.85
C ASN A 58 -8.48 1.50 3.84
N PHE A 59 -7.40 2.17 4.28
CA PHE A 59 -7.29 3.61 4.16
C PHE A 59 -7.26 4.08 2.70
N LEU A 60 -6.72 3.25 1.78
CA LEU A 60 -6.71 3.55 0.35
C LEU A 60 -8.11 3.68 -0.24
N SER A 61 -9.13 3.02 0.32
CA SER A 61 -10.51 3.16 -0.17
C SER A 61 -11.11 4.53 0.13
N ARG A 62 -10.49 5.30 1.03
CA ARG A 62 -10.91 6.66 1.38
C ARG A 62 -10.22 7.72 0.53
N MET A 63 -9.17 7.35 -0.21
CA MET A 63 -8.38 8.26 -1.03
C MET A 63 -8.78 8.15 -2.50
N ARG A 64 -8.75 9.29 -3.19
CA ARG A 64 -8.99 9.34 -4.64
C ARG A 64 -7.66 9.12 -5.38
N PRO A 65 -7.63 8.30 -6.45
CA PRO A 65 -6.44 8.12 -7.29
C PRO A 65 -5.89 9.44 -7.85
N ALA A 66 -6.77 10.41 -8.10
CA ALA A 66 -6.40 11.73 -8.63
C ALA A 66 -5.56 12.59 -7.67
N GLU A 67 -5.66 12.36 -6.36
CA GLU A 67 -4.92 13.09 -5.32
C GLU A 67 -3.55 12.47 -5.03
N ILE A 68 -3.27 11.31 -5.65
CA ILE A 68 -2.06 10.53 -5.41
C ILE A 68 -1.05 10.82 -6.52
N ALA A 69 0.16 11.20 -6.12
CA ALA A 69 1.30 11.38 -7.01
C ALA A 69 1.93 10.03 -7.39
N GLU A 70 2.13 9.13 -6.42
CA GLU A 70 2.69 7.80 -6.66
C GLU A 70 2.33 6.82 -5.53
N ILE A 71 2.29 5.52 -5.87
CA ILE A 71 2.21 4.43 -4.88
C ILE A 71 3.41 3.50 -5.06
N ARG A 72 4.23 3.39 -4.02
CA ARG A 72 5.40 2.52 -3.98
C ARG A 72 5.18 1.38 -3.01
N PHE A 73 5.31 0.15 -3.51
CA PHE A 73 5.32 -1.03 -2.66
C PHE A 73 6.73 -1.26 -2.10
N LEU A 74 6.83 -1.35 -0.79
CA LEU A 74 8.01 -1.75 -0.03
C LEU A 74 7.76 -3.16 0.47
N ASN A 75 8.70 -4.06 0.21
CA ASN A 75 8.63 -5.41 0.77
C ASN A 75 8.85 -5.35 2.30
N ALA A 76 8.65 -6.47 3.01
CA ALA A 76 8.80 -6.49 4.47
C ALA A 76 10.20 -6.07 4.96
N THR A 77 11.26 -6.41 4.21
CA THR A 77 12.64 -6.05 4.53
C THR A 77 12.87 -4.54 4.39
N ASP A 78 12.49 -3.94 3.27
CA ASP A 78 12.62 -2.50 3.00
C ASP A 78 11.74 -1.68 3.96
N ALA A 79 10.53 -2.19 4.24
CA ALA A 79 9.62 -1.60 5.20
C ALA A 79 10.19 -1.64 6.62
N ALA A 80 10.82 -2.74 7.03
CA ALA A 80 11.48 -2.85 8.32
C ALA A 80 12.70 -1.92 8.43
N GLN A 81 13.46 -1.72 7.35
CA GLN A 81 14.55 -0.75 7.34
C GLN A 81 14.06 0.69 7.51
N ARG A 82 12.90 1.04 6.94
CA ARG A 82 12.37 2.41 6.95
C ARG A 82 11.49 2.76 8.16
N PHE A 83 10.64 1.82 8.57
CA PHE A 83 9.67 2.00 9.65
C PHE A 83 10.01 1.18 10.92
N GLY A 84 11.10 0.42 10.90
CA GLY A 84 11.49 -0.44 12.02
C GLY A 84 10.53 -1.61 12.25
N THR A 85 10.49 -2.08 13.50
CA THR A 85 9.60 -3.16 13.97
C THR A 85 8.12 -2.79 13.92
N ALA A 86 7.77 -1.50 13.75
CA ALA A 86 6.39 -1.04 13.61
C ALA A 86 5.67 -1.57 12.36
N SER A 87 6.44 -1.97 11.33
CA SER A 87 5.91 -2.65 10.14
C SER A 87 5.42 -4.08 10.43
N GLY A 88 5.76 -4.64 11.60
CA GLY A 88 5.21 -5.91 12.08
C GLY A 88 5.47 -7.09 11.14
N SER A 89 6.61 -7.09 10.43
CA SER A 89 7.01 -8.08 9.40
C SER A 89 6.16 -8.08 8.11
N GLY A 90 5.31 -7.07 7.90
CA GLY A 90 4.49 -6.91 6.70
C GLY A 90 5.09 -5.96 5.66
N ALA A 91 4.66 -6.12 4.41
CA ALA A 91 4.97 -5.15 3.35
C ALA A 91 4.25 -3.81 3.60
N VAL A 92 4.79 -2.72 3.09
CA VAL A 92 4.21 -1.38 3.24
C VAL A 92 4.02 -0.72 1.88
N MET A 93 2.83 -0.21 1.62
CA MET A 93 2.57 0.70 0.50
C MET A 93 2.79 2.13 0.95
N MET A 94 3.80 2.77 0.38
CA MET A 94 4.03 4.19 0.53
C MET A 94 3.24 4.93 -0.53
N VAL A 95 2.30 5.76 -0.10
CA VAL A 95 1.50 6.63 -0.94
C VAL A 95 2.06 8.03 -0.81
N LYS A 96 2.32 8.67 -1.94
CA LYS A 96 2.69 10.08 -1.99
C LYS A 96 1.53 10.87 -2.54
N THR A 97 1.08 11.90 -1.83
CA THR A 97 0.03 12.80 -2.33
C THR A 97 0.61 13.93 -3.15
N ARG A 98 -0.23 14.65 -3.90
CA ARG A 98 0.14 15.81 -4.72
C ARG A 98 0.03 17.11 -3.93
#